data_AF-A0A5T4ZTJ9-F1
#
_entry.id   AF-A0A5T4ZTJ9-F1
#
_cell.length_a   1.000
_cell.length_b   1.000
_cell.length_c   1.000
_cell.angle_alpha   90.00
_cell.angle_beta   90.00
_cell.angle_gamma   90.00
#
_symmetry.space_group_name_H-M   'P 1'
#
loop_
_entity.id
_entity.type
_entity.pdbx_description
1 polymer ?
#
loop_
_entity_poly.entity_id
_entity_poly.type
_entity_poly.pdbx_seq_one_letter_code
_entity_poly.pdbx_strand_id
1 'polypeptide(L)'
;MTTITKERIELFIKNPLENGLTRGEQMELARIALASLKREQIRHEHAKWSDSTFGCVGPIGPLKHLSKEALEAAAEPDDLSEWADMQFLLWDAQRRAGISDAEITAAMEDKLKINMERQWPEPKDGEPRLHIKEPGNSPVITDGWISCSERMPVIGELNWRTSFPLLVTCEIGVMPAYYGFVSVNGDRHYGFMESLKYGDDSGNHPQTNEYGLISNVTHWMPLPEPPL
;
A
#
# COMPACT_ATOMS: atom_id res chain seq x y z
N MET A 1 23.84 -14.45 18.32
CA MET A 1 24.67 -15.17 17.32
C MET A 1 25.87 -14.30 17.00
N THR A 2 27.09 -14.86 16.95
CA THR A 2 28.29 -14.12 16.56
C THR A 2 28.33 -13.99 15.04
N THR A 3 27.97 -12.81 14.52
CA THR A 3 27.96 -12.52 13.08
C THR A 3 29.41 -12.42 12.56
N ILE A 4 29.69 -13.06 11.41
CA ILE A 4 30.99 -12.95 10.74
C ILE A 4 31.24 -11.48 10.34
N THR A 5 32.40 -10.92 10.69
CA THR A 5 32.71 -9.52 10.38
C THR A 5 33.35 -9.37 9.00
N LYS A 6 33.34 -8.14 8.48
CA LYS A 6 34.02 -7.80 7.22
C LYS A 6 35.51 -8.16 7.28
N GLU A 7 36.18 -7.82 8.37
CA GLU A 7 37.60 -8.11 8.60
C GLU A 7 37.87 -9.61 8.61
N ARG A 8 36.94 -10.40 9.17
CA ARG A 8 37.04 -11.85 9.17
C ARG A 8 36.93 -12.44 7.77
N ILE A 9 36.06 -11.89 6.92
CA ILE A 9 35.94 -12.31 5.51
C ILE A 9 37.18 -11.88 4.72
N GLU A 10 37.71 -10.68 4.94
CA GLU A 10 38.97 -10.25 4.30
C GLU A 10 40.14 -11.15 4.68
N LEU A 11 40.20 -11.62 5.93
CA LEU A 11 41.19 -12.60 6.36
C LEU A 11 41.00 -13.96 5.69
N PHE A 12 39.76 -14.41 5.54
CA PHE A 12 39.41 -15.62 4.79
C PHE A 12 39.80 -15.52 3.30
N ILE A 13 39.61 -14.34 2.69
CA ILE A 13 40.07 -14.10 1.33
C ILE A 13 41.59 -14.28 1.26
N LYS A 14 42.35 -13.71 2.19
CA LYS A 14 43.83 -13.83 2.21
C LYS A 14 44.32 -15.25 2.52
N ASN A 15 43.59 -16.00 3.34
CA ASN A 15 43.98 -17.32 3.82
C ASN A 15 42.89 -18.35 3.46
N PRO A 16 42.97 -18.98 2.27
CA PRO A 16 42.00 -19.99 1.85
C PRO A 16 41.90 -21.14 2.86
N LEU A 17 40.71 -21.72 2.97
CA LEU A 17 40.47 -22.90 3.79
C LEU A 17 40.65 -24.17 2.96
N GLU A 18 41.25 -25.21 3.55
CA GLU A 18 41.21 -26.57 2.99
C GLU A 18 39.91 -27.25 3.45
N ASN A 19 38.81 -26.96 2.76
CA ASN A 19 37.47 -27.42 3.12
C ASN A 19 36.72 -28.10 1.96
N GLY A 20 37.43 -28.49 0.91
CA GLY A 20 36.86 -29.13 -0.27
C GLY A 20 36.25 -28.17 -1.30
N LEU A 21 36.16 -26.87 -1.01
CA LEU A 21 35.77 -25.86 -1.98
C LEU A 21 36.97 -25.41 -2.82
N THR A 22 36.75 -25.25 -4.12
CA THR A 22 37.71 -24.61 -5.01
C THR A 22 37.95 -23.16 -4.60
N ARG A 23 39.08 -22.60 -5.01
CA ARG A 23 39.39 -21.20 -4.74
C ARG A 23 38.34 -20.25 -5.34
N GLY A 24 37.77 -20.59 -6.50
CA GLY A 24 36.71 -19.82 -7.13
C GLY A 24 35.44 -19.76 -6.27
N GLU A 25 34.98 -20.90 -5.76
CA GLU A 25 33.81 -20.99 -4.86
C GLU A 25 34.04 -20.23 -3.56
N GLN A 26 35.25 -20.32 -2.98
CA GLN A 26 35.60 -19.55 -1.79
C GLN A 26 35.55 -18.03 -2.04
N MET A 27 36.00 -17.57 -3.20
CA MET A 27 35.92 -16.15 -3.56
C MET A 27 34.48 -15.69 -3.78
N GLU A 28 33.63 -16.51 -4.40
CA GLU A 28 32.22 -16.15 -4.59
C GLU A 28 31.46 -16.10 -3.27
N LEU A 29 31.70 -17.06 -2.36
CA LEU A 29 31.15 -17.00 -1.00
C LEU A 29 31.57 -15.72 -0.26
N ALA A 30 32.85 -15.34 -0.36
CA ALA A 30 33.33 -14.11 0.24
C ALA A 30 32.64 -12.87 -0.38
N ARG A 31 32.46 -12.85 -1.71
CA ARG A 31 31.80 -11.75 -2.42
C ARG A 31 30.34 -11.58 -1.97
N ILE A 32 29.58 -12.68 -1.90
CA ILE A 32 28.19 -12.69 -1.44
C ILE A 32 28.10 -12.20 0.01
N ALA A 33 28.96 -12.72 0.89
CA ALA A 33 28.98 -12.34 2.30
C ALA A 33 29.32 -10.85 2.49
N LEU A 34 30.30 -10.32 1.75
CA LEU A 34 30.66 -8.89 1.80
C LEU A 34 29.52 -7.99 1.29
N ALA A 35 28.85 -8.38 0.21
CA ALA A 35 27.70 -7.64 -0.32
C ALA A 35 26.54 -7.61 0.69
N SER A 36 26.25 -8.76 1.32
CA SER A 36 25.23 -8.87 2.37
C SER A 36 25.55 -7.98 3.58
N LEU A 37 26.79 -8.04 4.10
CA LEU A 37 27.22 -7.17 5.21
C LEU A 37 27.13 -5.69 4.87
N LYS A 38 27.47 -5.29 3.63
CA LYS A 38 27.38 -3.89 3.21
C LYS A 38 25.92 -3.41 3.17
N ARG A 39 25.00 -4.23 2.66
CA ARG A 39 23.56 -3.92 2.65
C ARG A 39 22.99 -3.81 4.06
N GLU A 40 23.40 -4.72 4.95
CA GLU A 40 22.96 -4.71 6.34
C GLU A 40 23.51 -3.50 7.12
N GLN A 41 24.74 -3.07 6.82
CA GLN A 41 25.29 -1.83 7.37
C GLN A 41 24.44 -0.61 6.96
N ILE A 42 24.12 -0.50 5.67
CA ILE A 42 23.29 0.60 5.14
C ILE A 42 21.92 0.61 5.80
N ARG A 43 21.26 -0.55 5.94
CA ARG A 43 19.96 -0.68 6.61
C ARG A 43 20.01 -0.23 8.07
N HIS A 44 21.05 -0.60 8.81
CA HIS A 44 21.25 -0.15 10.20
C HIS A 44 21.51 1.34 10.32
N GLU A 45 22.34 1.91 9.45
CA GLU A 45 22.63 3.35 9.43
C GLU A 45 21.36 4.16 9.10
N HIS A 46 20.59 3.70 8.12
CA HIS A 46 19.28 4.27 7.79
C HIS A 46 18.32 4.20 8.97
N ALA A 47 18.18 3.04 9.63
CA ALA A 47 17.31 2.90 10.80
C ALA A 47 17.68 3.87 11.93
N LYS A 48 18.98 4.00 12.24
CA LYS A 48 19.47 4.95 13.25
C LYS A 48 19.13 6.40 12.89
N TRP A 49 19.37 6.78 11.64
CA TRP A 49 19.03 8.12 11.15
C TRP A 49 17.51 8.37 11.21
N SER A 50 16.70 7.42 10.75
CA SER A 50 15.23 7.50 10.77
C SER A 50 14.70 7.63 12.20
N ASP A 51 15.23 6.86 13.15
CA ASP A 51 14.86 6.97 14.57
C ASP A 51 15.23 8.34 15.14
N SER A 52 16.41 8.87 14.81
CA SER A 52 16.85 10.18 15.29
C SER A 52 16.04 11.35 14.69
N THR A 53 15.55 11.19 13.46
CA THR A 53 14.88 12.25 12.69
C THR A 53 13.38 12.27 12.97
N PHE A 54 12.73 11.11 12.97
CA PHE A 54 11.28 10.99 13.04
C PHE A 54 10.77 10.48 14.39
N GLY A 55 11.66 9.96 15.25
CA GLY A 55 11.29 9.43 16.56
C GLY A 55 10.45 8.15 16.50
N CYS A 56 9.64 7.95 17.54
CA CYS A 56 8.85 6.74 17.77
C CYS A 56 7.53 6.74 16.98
N VAL A 57 7.64 6.66 15.64
CA VAL A 57 6.48 6.52 14.73
C VAL A 57 6.30 5.08 14.26
N GLY A 58 5.05 4.71 13.94
CA GLY A 58 4.68 3.38 13.43
C GLY A 58 4.91 3.21 11.92
N PRO A 59 4.58 2.03 11.35
CA PRO A 59 4.90 1.67 9.97
C PRO A 59 4.04 2.39 8.90
N ILE A 60 2.91 2.97 9.28
CA ILE A 60 1.93 3.53 8.34
C ILE A 60 2.47 4.74 7.57
N GLY A 61 3.26 5.59 8.22
CA GLY A 61 3.85 6.78 7.56
C GLY A 61 4.77 6.39 6.39
N PRO A 62 5.81 5.56 6.64
CA PRO A 62 6.67 5.04 5.58
C PRO A 62 5.92 4.30 4.47
N LEU A 63 4.86 3.54 4.79
CA LEU A 63 4.04 2.86 3.77
C LEU A 63 3.26 3.84 2.87
N LYS A 64 2.69 4.91 3.44
CA LYS A 64 2.04 5.95 2.64
C LYS A 64 3.04 6.71 1.76
N HIS A 65 4.26 6.90 2.26
CA HIS A 65 5.33 7.51 1.48
C HIS A 65 5.78 6.57 0.36
N LEU A 66 5.93 5.27 0.62
CA LEU A 66 6.30 4.27 -0.38
C LEU A 66 5.36 4.28 -1.59
N SER A 67 4.06 4.52 -1.39
CA SER A 67 3.12 4.67 -2.50
C SER A 67 3.42 5.85 -3.43
N LYS A 68 4.01 6.94 -2.92
CA LYS A 68 4.43 8.10 -3.72
C LYS A 68 5.71 7.81 -4.49
N GLU A 69 6.72 7.29 -3.81
CA GLU A 69 8.00 6.89 -4.44
C GLU A 69 7.79 5.83 -5.53
N ALA A 70 6.81 4.93 -5.36
CA ALA A 70 6.45 3.98 -6.40
C ALA A 70 5.91 4.65 -7.68
N LEU A 71 5.23 5.79 -7.56
CA LEU A 71 4.76 6.57 -8.71
C LEU A 71 5.91 7.36 -9.34
N GLU A 72 6.82 7.90 -8.54
CA GLU A 72 8.02 8.62 -8.99
C GLU A 72 8.97 7.66 -9.74
N ALA A 73 9.26 6.48 -9.17
CA ALA A 73 10.00 5.41 -9.84
C ALA A 73 9.33 4.90 -11.12
N ALA A 74 8.00 4.87 -11.18
CA ALA A 74 7.28 4.49 -12.39
C ALA A 74 7.37 5.55 -13.50
N ALA A 75 7.47 6.84 -13.13
CA ALA A 75 7.65 7.94 -14.08
C ALA A 75 9.10 8.03 -14.58
N GLU A 76 10.08 7.74 -13.72
CA GLU A 76 11.50 7.84 -14.02
C GLU A 76 12.24 6.52 -13.67
N PRO A 77 11.96 5.41 -14.40
CA PRO A 77 12.49 4.09 -14.04
C PRO A 77 14.01 3.96 -14.12
N ASP A 78 14.67 4.87 -14.84
CA ASP A 78 16.13 4.94 -14.94
C ASP A 78 16.79 5.70 -13.77
N ASP A 79 16.01 6.40 -12.93
CA ASP A 79 16.55 7.04 -11.73
C ASP A 79 16.65 6.04 -10.57
N LEU A 80 17.88 5.62 -10.27
CA LEU A 80 18.19 4.72 -9.16
C LEU A 80 17.87 5.30 -7.78
N SER A 81 17.71 6.62 -7.65
CA SER A 81 17.40 7.27 -6.38
C SER A 81 16.00 6.89 -5.88
N GLU A 82 15.02 6.90 -6.77
CA GLU A 82 13.63 6.50 -6.51
C GLU A 82 13.51 5.03 -6.06
N TRP A 83 14.29 4.15 -6.69
CA TRP A 83 14.38 2.75 -6.26
C TRP A 83 15.01 2.59 -4.88
N ALA A 84 15.99 3.44 -4.54
CA ALA A 84 16.62 3.44 -3.23
C ALA A 84 15.64 3.92 -2.14
N ASP A 85 14.86 4.96 -2.43
CA ASP A 85 13.83 5.46 -1.51
C ASP A 85 12.76 4.41 -1.22
N MET A 86 12.30 3.67 -2.24
CA MET A 86 11.41 2.53 -2.02
C MET A 86 12.00 1.48 -1.07
N GLN A 87 13.29 1.16 -1.21
CA GLN A 87 13.96 0.19 -0.34
C GLN A 87 14.08 0.68 1.10
N PHE A 88 14.45 1.95 1.29
CA PHE A 88 14.57 2.55 2.61
C PHE A 88 13.21 2.59 3.33
N LEU A 89 12.16 3.01 2.64
CA LEU A 89 10.81 3.08 3.19
C LEU A 89 10.24 1.70 3.53
N LEU A 90 10.49 0.70 2.68
CA LEU A 90 10.07 -0.68 2.96
C LEU A 90 10.78 -1.26 4.19
N TRP A 91 12.11 -1.09 4.31
CA TRP A 91 12.84 -1.53 5.51
C TRP A 91 12.38 -0.81 6.77
N ASP A 92 12.09 0.50 6.67
CA ASP A 92 11.62 1.29 7.80
C ASP A 92 10.23 0.86 8.25
N ALA A 93 9.31 0.63 7.32
CA ALA A 93 8.00 0.09 7.60
C ALA A 93 8.09 -1.29 8.28
N GLN A 94 8.88 -2.21 7.71
CA GLN A 94 9.05 -3.57 8.25
C GLN A 94 9.58 -3.55 9.69
N ARG A 95 10.67 -2.82 9.95
CA ARG A 95 11.26 -2.76 11.30
C ARG A 95 10.31 -2.10 12.30
N ARG A 96 9.58 -1.05 11.91
CA ARG A 96 8.62 -0.34 12.78
C ARG A 96 7.36 -1.18 13.05
N ALA A 97 7.04 -2.13 12.17
CA ALA A 97 6.01 -3.14 12.40
C ALA A 97 6.50 -4.32 13.27
N GLY A 98 7.78 -4.36 13.64
CA GLY A 98 8.38 -5.46 14.40
C GLY A 98 8.56 -6.74 13.60
N ILE A 99 8.55 -6.66 12.26
CA ILE A 99 8.69 -7.82 11.37
C ILE A 99 10.17 -8.16 11.21
N SER A 100 10.54 -9.39 11.56
CA SER A 100 11.89 -9.91 11.36
C SER A 100 12.13 -10.43 9.95
N ASP A 101 13.41 -10.52 9.56
CA ASP A 101 13.80 -11.05 8.24
C ASP A 101 13.37 -12.51 8.04
N ALA A 102 13.35 -13.30 9.11
CA ALA A 102 12.86 -14.67 9.07
C ALA A 102 11.35 -14.74 8.81
N GLU A 103 10.57 -13.89 9.48
CA GLU A 103 9.10 -13.85 9.30
C GLU A 103 8.72 -13.39 7.90
N ILE A 104 9.34 -12.32 7.39
CA ILE A 104 9.04 -11.85 6.04
C ILE A 104 9.49 -12.86 4.97
N THR A 105 10.62 -13.53 5.17
CA THR A 105 11.11 -14.55 4.23
C THR A 105 10.15 -15.74 4.18
N ALA A 106 9.70 -16.26 5.33
CA ALA A 106 8.69 -17.31 5.37
C ALA A 106 7.38 -16.88 4.69
N ALA A 107 6.92 -15.65 4.96
CA ALA A 107 5.72 -15.11 4.32
C ALA A 107 5.88 -14.97 2.80
N MET A 108 7.07 -14.59 2.31
CA MET A 108 7.39 -14.51 0.88
C MET A 108 7.37 -15.90 0.23
N GLU A 109 7.95 -16.92 0.87
CA GLU A 109 7.93 -18.31 0.37
C GLU A 109 6.50 -18.83 0.21
N ASP A 110 5.65 -18.64 1.21
CA ASP A 110 4.26 -19.08 1.17
C ASP A 110 3.44 -18.28 0.16
N LYS A 111 3.65 -16.97 0.08
CA LYS A 111 2.97 -16.12 -0.91
C LYS A 111 3.37 -16.48 -2.34
N LEU A 112 4.63 -16.85 -2.56
CA LEU A 112 5.13 -17.26 -3.87
C LEU A 112 4.43 -18.54 -4.36
N LYS A 113 4.28 -19.56 -3.50
CA LYS A 113 3.54 -20.80 -3.83
C LYS A 113 2.12 -20.48 -4.29
N ILE A 114 1.40 -19.68 -3.52
CA ILE A 114 0.04 -19.23 -3.86
C ILE A 114 0.01 -18.49 -5.20
N ASN A 115 0.99 -17.63 -5.47
CA ASN A 115 1.05 -16.87 -6.71
C ASN A 115 1.32 -17.74 -7.95
N MET A 116 2.12 -18.81 -7.80
CA MET A 116 2.41 -19.77 -8.87
C MET A 116 1.21 -20.65 -9.24
N GLU A 117 0.30 -20.89 -8.29
CA GLU A 117 -0.93 -21.69 -8.51
C GLU A 117 -2.08 -20.86 -9.11
N ARG A 118 -1.98 -19.54 -9.11
CA ARG A 118 -3.02 -18.63 -9.61
C ARG A 118 -3.07 -18.59 -11.13
N GLN A 119 -4.26 -18.27 -11.64
CA GLN A 119 -4.46 -17.87 -13.02
C GLN A 119 -4.24 -16.37 -13.18
N TRP A 120 -3.56 -15.99 -14.25
CA TRP A 120 -3.18 -14.61 -14.56
C TRP A 120 -3.63 -14.23 -15.96
N PRO A 121 -4.08 -12.98 -16.19
CA PRO A 121 -4.40 -12.51 -17.52
C PRO A 121 -3.13 -12.33 -18.37
N GLU A 122 -3.33 -12.18 -19.68
CA GLU A 122 -2.27 -11.91 -20.63
C GLU A 122 -1.44 -10.66 -20.25
N PRO A 123 -0.14 -10.66 -20.56
CA PRO A 123 0.70 -9.47 -20.45
C PRO A 123 0.16 -8.22 -21.10
N LYS A 124 0.17 -7.13 -20.34
CA LYS A 124 0.17 -5.77 -20.90
C LYS A 124 1.28 -4.96 -20.25
N ASP A 125 2.10 -4.36 -21.09
CA ASP A 125 3.22 -3.52 -20.64
C ASP A 125 2.70 -2.22 -20.00
N GLY A 126 3.40 -1.76 -18.96
CA GLY A 126 3.03 -0.57 -18.19
C GLY A 126 1.78 -0.69 -17.29
N GLU A 127 1.14 -1.87 -17.23
CA GLU A 127 -0.14 -2.05 -16.51
C GLU A 127 -0.03 -3.10 -15.39
N PRO A 128 -0.65 -2.86 -14.23
CA PRO A 128 -0.65 -3.84 -13.16
C PRO A 128 -1.42 -5.10 -13.56
N ARG A 129 -0.86 -6.28 -13.26
CA ARG A 129 -1.56 -7.55 -13.43
C ARG A 129 -2.16 -8.01 -12.12
N LEU A 130 -3.46 -8.21 -12.13
CA LEU A 130 -4.20 -8.78 -11.02
C LEU A 130 -4.56 -10.23 -11.35
N HIS A 131 -4.40 -11.13 -10.38
CA HIS A 131 -4.83 -12.52 -10.52
C HIS A 131 -6.32 -12.60 -10.82
N ILE A 132 -6.70 -13.56 -11.66
CA ILE A 132 -8.10 -13.87 -11.96
C ILE A 132 -8.68 -14.50 -10.70
N LYS A 133 -9.70 -13.86 -10.12
CA LYS A 133 -10.51 -14.45 -9.06
C LYS A 133 -11.56 -15.34 -9.72
N GLU A 134 -11.83 -16.52 -9.17
CA GLU A 134 -12.98 -17.30 -9.64
C GLU A 134 -14.25 -16.44 -9.54
N PRO A 135 -15.11 -16.44 -10.58
CA PRO A 135 -16.38 -15.72 -10.57
C PRO A 135 -17.31 -16.38 -9.56
N GLY A 136 -17.21 -15.97 -8.30
CA GLY A 136 -17.99 -16.55 -7.21
C GLY A 136 -17.80 -15.92 -5.84
N ASN A 137 -16.79 -15.07 -5.62
CA ASN A 137 -16.45 -14.62 -4.26
C ASN A 137 -16.37 -13.10 -4.05
N SER A 138 -17.18 -12.33 -4.77
CA SER A 138 -17.41 -10.92 -4.47
C SER A 138 -18.80 -10.50 -4.98
N PRO A 139 -19.65 -9.85 -4.17
CA PRO A 139 -20.92 -9.27 -4.66
C PRO A 139 -20.69 -8.00 -5.50
N VAL A 140 -19.46 -7.78 -5.98
CA VAL A 140 -19.11 -6.61 -6.79
C VAL A 140 -18.99 -7.09 -8.22
N ILE A 141 -20.05 -6.81 -8.98
CA ILE A 141 -20.11 -7.01 -10.42
C ILE A 141 -18.95 -6.22 -11.04
N THR A 142 -17.98 -6.90 -11.65
CA THR A 142 -16.81 -6.29 -12.30
C THR A 142 -17.19 -5.35 -13.44
N ASP A 143 -18.35 -5.59 -14.05
CA ASP A 143 -18.83 -4.88 -15.25
C ASP A 143 -19.63 -3.61 -14.92
N GLY A 144 -19.72 -3.22 -13.63
CA GLY A 144 -20.50 -2.07 -13.16
C GLY A 144 -19.68 -0.81 -12.84
N TRP A 145 -18.35 -0.86 -12.92
CA TRP A 145 -17.49 0.28 -12.61
C TRP A 145 -17.35 1.21 -13.81
N ILE A 146 -17.52 2.50 -13.56
CA ILE A 146 -17.44 3.55 -14.58
C ILE A 146 -16.23 4.41 -14.24
N SER A 147 -15.30 4.53 -15.19
CA SER A 147 -14.15 5.41 -15.02
C SER A 147 -14.60 6.87 -14.91
N CYS A 148 -13.97 7.66 -14.03
CA CYS A 148 -14.19 9.11 -14.00
C CYS A 148 -13.83 9.78 -15.33
N SER A 149 -12.88 9.21 -16.09
CA SER A 149 -12.54 9.70 -17.43
C SER A 149 -13.59 9.39 -18.49
N GLU A 150 -14.41 8.36 -18.27
CA GLU A 150 -15.51 8.01 -19.15
C GLU A 150 -16.76 8.83 -18.82
N ARG A 151 -17.10 8.92 -17.53
CA ARG A 151 -18.28 9.66 -17.08
C ARG A 151 -18.21 10.02 -15.60
N MET A 152 -18.33 11.32 -15.31
CA MET A 152 -18.52 11.81 -13.94
C MET A 152 -19.96 11.57 -13.44
N PRO A 153 -20.17 11.36 -12.12
CA PRO A 153 -21.51 11.29 -11.55
C PRO A 153 -22.27 12.61 -11.77
N VAL A 154 -23.57 12.51 -12.07
CA VAL A 154 -24.43 13.68 -12.29
C VAL A 154 -25.02 14.13 -10.96
N ILE A 155 -24.97 15.44 -10.69
CA ILE A 155 -25.69 16.09 -9.60
C ILE A 155 -26.76 17.01 -10.21
N GLY A 156 -27.94 17.10 -9.59
CA GLY A 156 -28.98 18.05 -10.02
C GLY A 156 -28.51 19.50 -9.86
N GLU A 157 -29.02 20.44 -10.67
CA GLU A 157 -28.57 21.84 -10.69
C GLU A 157 -28.68 22.57 -9.33
N LEU A 158 -29.61 22.13 -8.49
CA LEU A 158 -29.88 22.64 -7.15
C LEU A 158 -29.19 21.85 -6.03
N ASN A 159 -28.52 20.74 -6.37
CA ASN A 159 -27.96 19.82 -5.39
C ASN A 159 -26.45 20.04 -5.29
N TRP A 160 -25.93 20.15 -4.06
CA TRP A 160 -24.50 20.32 -3.84
C TRP A 160 -23.72 19.00 -3.82
N ARG A 161 -24.42 17.86 -3.90
CA ARG A 161 -23.85 16.50 -4.02
C ARG A 161 -24.85 15.49 -4.60
N THR A 162 -24.42 14.24 -4.69
CA THR A 162 -25.17 13.05 -5.11
C THR A 162 -26.07 12.46 -4.01
N SER A 163 -27.22 11.91 -4.44
CA SER A 163 -28.21 11.04 -3.75
C SER A 163 -27.72 10.39 -2.47
N PHE A 164 -26.83 9.48 -2.78
CA PHE A 164 -26.40 8.36 -1.98
C PHE A 164 -24.89 8.28 -2.12
N PRO A 165 -24.20 7.77 -1.10
CA PRO A 165 -22.77 7.57 -1.19
C PRO A 165 -22.48 6.60 -2.33
N LEU A 166 -21.52 6.97 -3.17
CA LEU A 166 -20.94 6.14 -4.20
C LEU A 166 -19.80 5.34 -3.59
N LEU A 167 -19.58 4.13 -4.07
CA LEU A 167 -18.30 3.45 -3.82
C LEU A 167 -17.26 4.07 -4.75
N VAL A 168 -16.18 4.56 -4.17
CA VAL A 168 -15.04 5.11 -4.90
C VAL A 168 -13.79 4.31 -4.59
N THR A 169 -12.99 4.07 -5.63
CA THR A 169 -11.64 3.51 -5.50
C THR A 169 -10.66 4.66 -5.34
N CYS A 170 -9.85 4.62 -4.28
CA CYS A 170 -8.74 5.55 -4.05
C CYS A 170 -7.49 4.76 -3.62
N GLU A 171 -6.39 5.45 -3.37
CA GLU A 171 -5.08 4.87 -3.04
C GLU A 171 -5.08 4.01 -1.77
N ILE A 172 -6.08 4.18 -0.89
CA ILE A 172 -6.25 3.40 0.35
C ILE A 172 -7.30 2.27 0.23
N GLY A 173 -7.91 2.07 -0.94
CA GLY A 173 -8.89 1.01 -1.19
C GLY A 173 -10.24 1.53 -1.66
N VAL A 174 -11.31 0.77 -1.39
CA VAL A 174 -12.69 1.14 -1.75
C VAL A 174 -13.38 1.75 -0.55
N MET A 175 -13.91 2.96 -0.68
CA MET A 175 -14.64 3.65 0.38
C MET A 175 -15.93 4.31 -0.12
N PRO A 176 -16.94 4.47 0.75
CA PRO A 176 -18.11 5.27 0.42
C PRO A 176 -17.78 6.78 0.44
N ALA A 177 -18.13 7.49 -0.62
CA ALA A 177 -17.94 8.94 -0.76
C ALA A 177 -19.09 9.59 -1.57
N TYR A 178 -19.32 10.87 -1.37
CA TYR A 178 -20.23 11.67 -2.18
C TYR A 178 -19.47 12.44 -3.24
N TYR A 179 -19.95 12.44 -4.49
CA TYR A 179 -19.53 13.43 -5.48
C TYR A 179 -20.40 14.68 -5.35
N GLY A 180 -19.80 15.87 -5.37
CA GLY A 180 -20.50 17.14 -5.23
C GLY A 180 -19.59 18.35 -5.46
N PHE A 181 -20.01 19.53 -5.00
CA PHE A 181 -19.19 20.75 -5.06
C PHE A 181 -19.19 21.52 -3.74
N VAL A 182 -18.15 22.34 -3.57
CA VAL A 182 -18.07 23.41 -2.57
C VAL A 182 -18.02 24.75 -3.28
N SER A 183 -18.74 25.74 -2.77
CA SER A 183 -18.71 27.11 -3.30
C SER A 183 -17.70 27.94 -2.53
N VAL A 184 -16.68 28.46 -3.22
CA VAL A 184 -15.66 29.34 -2.66
C VAL A 184 -15.63 30.61 -3.49
N ASN A 185 -15.86 31.78 -2.86
CA ASN A 185 -15.91 33.08 -3.55
C ASN A 185 -16.89 33.17 -4.73
N GLY A 186 -17.94 32.35 -4.75
CA GLY A 186 -18.91 32.28 -5.84
C GLY A 186 -18.60 31.23 -6.90
N ASP A 187 -17.39 30.67 -6.91
CA ASP A 187 -16.99 29.60 -7.83
C ASP A 187 -17.26 28.22 -7.22
N ARG A 188 -17.74 27.29 -8.06
CA ARG A 188 -18.03 25.91 -7.66
C ARG A 188 -16.84 25.00 -7.96
N HIS A 189 -16.31 24.34 -6.92
CA HIS A 189 -15.24 23.36 -7.03
C HIS A 189 -15.81 21.96 -6.81
N TYR A 190 -15.74 21.10 -7.83
CA TYR A 190 -16.31 19.75 -7.81
C TYR A 190 -15.30 18.71 -7.32
N GLY A 191 -15.75 17.74 -6.53
CA GLY A 191 -14.89 16.68 -6.00
C GLY A 191 -15.63 15.62 -5.20
N PHE A 192 -14.88 14.61 -4.77
CA PHE A 192 -15.36 13.56 -3.87
C PHE A 192 -15.13 13.96 -2.40
N MET A 193 -16.12 13.68 -1.56
CA MET A 193 -16.13 13.99 -0.12
C MET A 193 -16.46 12.73 0.68
N GLU A 194 -15.82 12.52 1.82
CA GLU A 194 -16.09 11.36 2.67
C GLU A 194 -17.57 11.27 3.08
N SER A 195 -18.11 10.05 3.12
CA SER A 195 -19.55 9.77 3.27
C SER A 195 -20.13 9.91 4.68
N LEU A 196 -19.40 10.48 5.65
CA LEU A 196 -19.88 10.70 7.02
C LEU A 196 -21.06 11.69 7.12
N LYS A 197 -21.56 12.22 6.00
CA LYS A 197 -22.69 13.16 5.93
C LYS A 197 -23.96 12.46 5.45
N TYR A 198 -24.91 12.23 6.34
CA TYR A 198 -26.24 11.71 5.99
C TYR A 198 -27.24 12.87 5.79
N GLY A 199 -28.03 12.83 4.71
CA GLY A 199 -29.01 13.86 4.37
C GLY A 199 -29.61 13.67 2.97
N ASP A 200 -30.57 14.50 2.59
CA ASP A 200 -31.06 14.55 1.21
C ASP A 200 -30.13 15.39 0.32
N ASP A 201 -30.35 15.30 -0.98
CA ASP A 201 -29.57 16.03 -1.98
C ASP A 201 -29.82 17.53 -2.02
N SER A 202 -30.83 17.99 -1.28
CA SER A 202 -31.16 19.40 -1.12
C SER A 202 -30.44 20.01 0.10
N GLY A 203 -29.55 19.27 0.76
CA GLY A 203 -28.80 19.73 1.92
C GLY A 203 -29.59 19.70 3.23
N ASN A 204 -30.76 19.06 3.24
CA ASN A 204 -31.45 18.80 4.48
C ASN A 204 -30.81 17.60 5.17
N HIS A 205 -30.67 17.72 6.49
CA HIS A 205 -30.16 16.65 7.34
C HIS A 205 -31.30 16.12 8.21
N PRO A 206 -31.23 14.86 8.67
CA PRO A 206 -32.16 14.35 9.67
C PRO A 206 -32.18 15.27 10.89
N GLN A 207 -33.36 15.48 11.46
CA GLN A 207 -33.46 16.20 12.73
C GLN A 207 -32.65 15.46 13.78
N THR A 208 -31.92 16.18 14.61
CA THR A 208 -31.19 15.61 15.74
C THR A 208 -31.73 16.13 17.06
N ASN A 209 -31.53 15.38 18.14
CA ASN A 209 -31.79 15.84 19.49
C ASN A 209 -30.61 16.69 20.00
N GLU A 210 -30.69 17.15 21.25
CA GLU A 210 -29.64 17.96 21.89
C GLU A 210 -28.26 17.28 21.98
N TYR A 211 -28.19 15.96 21.81
CA TYR A 211 -26.95 15.17 21.80
C TYR A 211 -26.40 14.90 20.40
N GLY A 212 -27.02 15.47 19.35
CA GLY A 212 -26.61 15.23 17.96
C GLY A 212 -27.02 13.85 17.42
N LEU A 213 -27.88 13.10 18.12
CA LEU A 213 -28.41 11.81 17.66
C LEU A 213 -29.63 12.03 16.78
N ILE A 214 -29.79 11.21 15.72
CA ILE A 214 -30.93 11.29 14.79
C ILE A 214 -32.24 11.06 15.56
N SER A 215 -33.11 12.06 15.51
CA SER A 215 -34.47 12.02 16.05
C SER A 215 -35.42 11.33 15.06
N ASN A 216 -36.53 10.80 15.58
CA ASN A 216 -37.64 10.26 14.78
C ASN A 216 -37.28 9.04 13.89
N VAL A 217 -36.35 8.19 14.31
CA VAL A 217 -36.10 6.89 13.68
C VAL A 217 -37.28 5.97 13.96
N THR A 218 -38.02 5.55 12.93
CA THR A 218 -39.23 4.72 13.10
C THR A 218 -38.99 3.23 12.87
N HIS A 219 -37.99 2.85 12.09
CA HIS A 219 -37.68 1.47 11.71
C HIS A 219 -36.17 1.29 11.52
N TRP A 220 -35.66 0.09 11.77
CA TRP A 220 -34.29 -0.33 11.46
C TRP A 220 -34.30 -1.78 11.00
N MET A 221 -33.27 -2.20 10.27
CA MET A 221 -33.04 -3.62 9.96
C MET A 221 -31.55 -3.93 10.08
N PRO A 222 -31.18 -5.15 10.50
CA PRO A 222 -29.79 -5.59 10.41
C PRO A 222 -29.35 -5.63 8.95
N LEU A 223 -28.05 -5.42 8.71
CA LEU A 223 -27.47 -5.76 7.42
C LEU A 223 -27.68 -7.26 7.17
N PRO A 224 -27.93 -7.69 5.92
CA PRO A 224 -28.01 -9.10 5.61
C PRO A 224 -26.73 -9.80 6.06
N GLU A 225 -26.85 -11.02 6.60
CA GLU A 225 -25.67 -11.81 6.94
C GLU A 225 -24.78 -11.95 5.69
N PRO A 226 -23.45 -11.82 5.85
CA PRO A 226 -22.54 -12.03 4.73
C PRO A 226 -22.80 -13.43 4.15
N PRO A 227 -22.93 -13.58 2.82
CA PRO A 227 -23.10 -14.90 2.21
C PRO A 227 -21.91 -15.79 2.57
N LEU A 228 -22.20 -17.02 3.01
CA LEU A 228 -21.19 -18.08 3.23
C LEU A 228 -20.52 -18.51 1.94
#